data_AF-A0A2K1EAZ2-F1
#
_entry.id   AF-A0A2K1EAZ2-F1
#
_cell.length_a   1.000
_cell.length_b   1.000
_cell.length_c   1.000
_cell.angle_alpha   90.00
_cell.angle_beta   90.00
_cell.angle_gamma   90.00
#
_symmetry.space_group_name_H-M   'P 1'
#
loop_
_entity.id
_entity.type
_entity.pdbx_description
1 polymer ?
#
loop_
_entity_poly.entity_id
_entity_poly.type
_entity_poly.pdbx_seq_one_letter_code
_entity_poly.pdbx_strand_id
1 'polypeptide(L)'
;MRADKCGEDRAAGAPRDAIYYLQLARQARRLAAEHTDPDVARRLRESAVRHEHMARQLKRQEDRTRDESRLGAGLKALLRTLRGRG
;
A
#
# COMPACT_ATOMS: atom_id res chain seq x y z
N MET A 1 -3.48 -18.09 22.54
CA MET A 1 -3.38 -16.64 22.79
C MET A 1 -3.29 -15.91 21.46
N ARG A 2 -3.86 -14.70 21.44
CA ARG A 2 -4.29 -13.90 20.29
C ARG A 2 -3.17 -13.50 19.31
N ALA A 3 -3.56 -13.44 18.04
CA ALA A 3 -2.85 -12.76 16.97
C ALA A 3 -2.92 -11.25 17.19
N ASP A 4 -1.84 -10.66 17.68
CA ASP A 4 -1.76 -9.22 17.92
C ASP A 4 -0.28 -8.83 17.85
N LYS A 5 0.20 -8.36 16.69
CA LYS A 5 1.32 -7.40 16.50
C LYS A 5 1.41 -6.95 15.02
N CYS A 6 0.30 -6.53 14.42
CA CYS A 6 0.35 -5.67 13.23
C CYS A 6 -0.23 -4.29 13.56
N GLY A 7 0.11 -3.79 14.76
CA GLY A 7 -0.16 -2.43 15.20
C GLY A 7 1.15 -1.81 15.64
N GLU A 8 1.90 -1.28 14.69
CA GLU A 8 2.97 -0.29 14.96
C GLU A 8 2.79 0.89 14.00
N ASP A 9 1.55 1.40 14.03
CA ASP A 9 1.26 2.78 13.68
C ASP A 9 1.77 3.66 14.84
N ARG A 10 2.50 4.73 14.52
CA ARG A 10 3.07 5.78 15.41
C ARG A 10 4.53 5.60 15.86
N ALA A 11 5.46 5.59 14.91
CA ALA A 11 6.81 6.11 15.16
C ALA A 11 7.34 6.79 13.89
N ALA A 12 7.89 7.99 14.07
CA ALA A 12 8.33 8.95 13.07
C ALA A 12 9.10 8.34 11.87
N GLY A 13 8.69 8.71 10.65
CA GLY A 13 9.47 8.48 9.43
C GLY A 13 8.64 8.01 8.24
N ALA A 14 8.24 8.95 7.38
CA ALA A 14 7.56 8.79 6.08
C ALA A 14 6.26 7.93 6.05
N PRO A 15 5.23 8.32 5.27
CA PRO A 15 4.06 7.47 5.08
C PRO A 15 4.49 6.13 4.47
N ARG A 16 4.11 5.01 5.12
CA ARG A 16 4.34 3.66 4.60
C ARG A 16 3.40 3.42 3.41
N ASP A 17 3.86 3.81 2.23
CA ASP A 17 3.12 3.74 0.98
C ASP A 17 3.16 2.35 0.33
N ALA A 18 2.45 2.19 -0.79
CA ALA A 18 2.44 0.92 -1.53
C ALA A 18 3.84 0.46 -1.97
N ILE A 19 4.75 1.41 -2.25
CA ILE A 19 6.11 1.13 -2.71
C ILE A 19 6.96 0.57 -1.56
N TYR A 20 6.84 1.15 -0.37
CA TYR A 20 7.50 0.68 0.85
C TYR A 20 7.17 -0.79 1.14
N TYR A 21 5.88 -1.15 1.14
CA TYR A 21 5.48 -2.54 1.36
C TYR A 21 5.92 -3.48 0.24
N LEU A 22 5.98 -3.00 -1.01
CA LEU A 22 6.52 -3.79 -2.12
C LEU A 22 8.02 -4.07 -1.95
N GLN A 23 8.79 -3.10 -1.45
CA GLN A 23 10.21 -3.26 -1.15
C GLN A 23 10.44 -4.28 -0.02
N LEU A 24 9.66 -4.20 1.06
CA LEU A 24 9.70 -5.17 2.15
C LEU A 24 9.39 -6.60 1.66
N ALA A 25 8.38 -6.75 0.80
CA ALA A 25 8.06 -8.05 0.22
C ALA A 25 9.24 -8.64 -0.57
N ARG A 26 9.91 -7.82 -1.38
CA ARG A 26 11.09 -8.24 -2.16
C ARG A 26 12.25 -8.63 -1.25
N GLN A 27 12.51 -7.84 -0.20
CA GLN A 27 13.57 -8.13 0.76
C GLN A 27 13.30 -9.44 1.52
N ALA A 28 12.08 -9.63 2.01
CA ALA A 28 11.68 -10.85 2.71
C ALA A 28 11.82 -12.10 1.82
N ARG A 29 11.54 -12.00 0.52
CA ARG A 29 11.79 -13.10 -0.44
C ARG A 29 13.26 -13.41 -0.63
N ARG A 30 14.13 -12.39 -0.73
CA ARG A 30 15.58 -12.59 -0.84
C ARG A 30 16.13 -13.27 0.41
N LEU A 31 15.76 -12.76 1.58
CA LEU A 31 16.15 -13.37 2.86
C LEU A 31 15.65 -14.81 2.97
N ALA A 32 14.42 -15.10 2.53
CA ALA A 32 13.88 -16.46 2.54
C ALA A 32 14.61 -17.42 1.58
N ALA A 33 15.24 -16.92 0.53
CA ALA A 33 16.01 -17.73 -0.40
C ALA A 33 17.42 -18.03 0.13
N GLU A 34 17.97 -17.13 0.94
CA GLU A 34 19.30 -17.24 1.55
C GLU A 34 19.28 -18.02 2.88
N HIS A 35 18.12 -18.12 3.54
CA HIS A 35 18.00 -18.79 4.83
C HIS A 35 18.04 -20.31 4.72
N THR A 36 18.91 -20.95 5.52
CA THR A 36 19.06 -22.42 5.55
C THR A 36 17.97 -23.11 6.38
N ASP A 37 17.42 -22.42 7.37
CA ASP A 37 16.34 -22.93 8.22
C ASP A 37 14.99 -22.89 7.47
N PRO A 38 14.31 -24.04 7.27
CA PRO A 38 13.07 -24.11 6.51
C PRO A 38 11.90 -23.39 7.19
N ASP A 39 11.84 -23.34 8.53
CA ASP A 39 10.78 -22.65 9.27
C ASP A 39 10.95 -21.14 9.19
N VAL A 40 12.18 -20.65 9.27
CA VAL A 40 12.47 -19.23 9.09
C VAL A 40 12.19 -18.81 7.65
N ALA A 41 12.64 -19.61 6.67
CA ALA A 41 12.34 -19.37 5.26
C ALA A 41 10.83 -19.33 4.99
N ARG A 42 10.05 -20.23 5.61
CA ARG A 42 8.59 -20.22 5.51
C ARG A 42 7.98 -18.95 6.09
N ARG A 43 8.37 -18.55 7.30
CA ARG A 43 7.87 -17.31 7.94
C ARG A 43 8.21 -16.07 7.11
N LEU A 44 9.42 -16.00 6.54
CA LEU A 44 9.82 -14.90 5.67
C LEU A 44 8.98 -14.84 4.39
N ARG A 45 8.66 -16.00 3.78
CA ARG A 45 7.74 -16.09 2.64
C ARG A 45 6.33 -15.62 3.02
N GLU A 46 5.81 -16.03 4.18
CA GLU A 46 4.51 -15.57 4.69
C GLU A 46 4.49 -14.05 4.88
N SER A 47 5.53 -13.49 5.50
CA SER A 47 5.69 -12.03 5.66
C SER A 47 5.73 -11.32 4.31
N ALA A 48 6.46 -11.86 3.33
CA ALA A 48 6.50 -11.31 1.98
C ALA A 48 5.10 -11.23 1.34
N VAL A 49 4.31 -12.30 1.45
CA VAL A 49 2.93 -12.34 0.93
C VAL A 49 2.05 -11.30 1.61
N ARG A 50 2.15 -11.15 2.94
CA ARG A 50 1.41 -10.12 3.67
C ARG A 50 1.74 -8.71 3.17
N HIS A 51 3.02 -8.41 2.97
CA HIS A 51 3.45 -7.11 2.46
C HIS A 51 2.99 -6.86 1.02
N GLU A 52 3.02 -7.86 0.13
CA GLU A 52 2.45 -7.71 -1.22
C GLU A 52 0.95 -7.43 -1.17
N HIS A 53 0.23 -8.10 -0.26
CA HIS A 53 -1.19 -7.88 -0.09
C HIS A 53 -1.48 -6.45 0.37
N MET A 54 -0.72 -5.94 1.36
CA MET A 54 -0.82 -4.55 1.82
C MET A 54 -0.50 -3.56 0.69
N ALA A 55 0.58 -3.77 -0.05
CA ALA A 55 0.94 -2.93 -1.19
C ALA A 55 -0.18 -2.85 -2.23
N ARG A 56 -0.81 -4.00 -2.56
CA ARG A 56 -1.95 -4.05 -3.49
C ARG A 56 -3.18 -3.34 -2.93
N GLN A 57 -3.45 -3.47 -1.63
CA GLN A 57 -4.57 -2.76 -1.01
C GLN A 57 -4.36 -1.24 -1.05
N LEU A 58 -3.18 -0.77 -0.65
CA LEU A 58 -2.85 0.66 -0.66
C LEU A 58 -2.90 1.23 -2.07
N LYS A 59 -2.33 0.54 -3.06
CA LYS A 59 -2.42 0.96 -4.46
C LYS A 59 -3.86 1.09 -4.95
N ARG A 60 -4.75 0.15 -4.59
CA ARG A 60 -6.19 0.26 -4.94
C ARG A 60 -6.86 1.45 -4.26
N GLN A 61 -6.49 1.77 -3.03
CA GLN A 61 -7.02 2.94 -2.33
C GLN A 61 -6.51 4.25 -2.96
N GLU A 62 -5.22 4.32 -3.29
CA GLU A 62 -4.61 5.44 -4.02
C GLU A 62 -5.26 5.65 -5.39
N ASP A 63 -5.48 4.58 -6.15
CA ASP A 63 -6.16 4.65 -7.45
C ASP A 63 -7.61 5.15 -7.30
N ARG A 64 -8.35 4.63 -6.31
CA ARG A 64 -9.74 5.07 -6.04
C ARG A 64 -9.82 6.54 -5.66
N THR A 65 -8.99 6.98 -4.72
CA THR A 65 -8.93 8.39 -4.27
C THR A 65 -8.53 9.32 -5.42
N ARG A 66 -7.62 8.88 -6.30
CA ARG A 66 -7.24 9.62 -7.49
C ARG A 66 -8.39 9.72 -8.50
N ASP A 67 -9.14 8.66 -8.70
CA ASP A 67 -10.30 8.66 -9.61
C ASP A 67 -11.44 9.53 -9.09
N GLU A 68 -11.76 9.47 -7.80
CA GLU A 68 -12.71 10.38 -7.14
C GLU A 68 -12.28 11.85 -7.29
N SER A 69 -10.99 12.13 -7.11
CA SER A 69 -10.44 13.47 -7.28
C SER A 69 -10.55 13.97 -8.73
N ARG A 70 -10.34 13.09 -9.72
CA ARG A 70 -10.47 13.41 -11.15
C ARG A 70 -11.91 13.70 -11.54
N LEU A 71 -12.85 12.89 -11.05
CA LEU A 71 -14.29 13.12 -11.28
C LEU A 71 -14.74 14.45 -10.67
N GLY A 72 -14.29 14.76 -9.45
CA GLY A 72 -14.56 16.04 -8.81
C GLY A 72 -13.93 17.24 -9.55
N ALA A 73 -12.72 17.09 -10.08
CA ALA A 73 -12.06 18.12 -10.88
C ALA A 73 -12.80 18.38 -12.20
N GLY A 74 -13.25 17.32 -12.89
CA GLY A 74 -14.03 17.42 -14.13
C GLY A 74 -15.37 18.13 -13.91
N LEU A 75 -16.09 17.79 -12.84
CA LEU A 75 -17.34 18.45 -12.48
C LEU A 75 -17.13 19.94 -12.15
N LYS A 76 -16.10 20.27 -11.37
CA LYS A 76 -15.75 21.67 -11.07
C LYS A 76 -15.39 22.46 -12.33
N ALA A 77 -14.68 21.86 -13.28
CA ALA A 77 -14.36 22.49 -14.55
C ALA A 77 -15.63 22.76 -15.39
N LEU A 78 -16.56 21.81 -15.44
CA LEU A 78 -17.83 21.96 -16.14
C LEU A 78 -18.72 23.05 -15.52
N LEU A 79 -18.83 23.10 -14.19
CA LEU A 79 -19.60 24.15 -13.51
C LEU A 79 -19.00 25.54 -13.75
N ARG A 80 -17.67 25.66 -13.83
CA ARG A 80 -17.00 26.92 -14.16
C ARG A 80 -17.31 27.41 -15.56
N THR A 81 -17.34 26.51 -16.56
CA THR A 81 -17.65 26.90 -17.95
C THR A 81 -19.10 27.33 -18.11
N LEU A 82 -20.03 26.70 -17.38
CA LEU A 82 -21.44 27.10 -17.37
C LEU A 82 -21.66 28.46 -16.68
N ARG A 83 -20.95 28.75 -15.58
CA ARG A 83 -21.08 30.02 -14.85
C ARG A 83 -20.48 31.22 -15.59
N GLY A 84 -19.54 31.01 -16.52
CA GLY A 84 -18.92 32.07 -17.32
C GLY A 84 -19.67 32.42 -18.62
N ARG A 85 -20.81 31.76 -18.91
CA ARG A 85 -21.65 32.01 -20.10
C ARG A 85 -22.89 32.87 -19.82
N GLY A 86 -23.00 33.46 -18.63
CA GLY A 86 -24.06 34.38 -18.23
C GLY A 86 -23.61 35.83 -18.26
#